data_AF-A0A2H9Q7F2-F1
#
_entry.id   AF-A0A2H9Q7F2-F1
#
_cell.length_a   1.000
_cell.length_b   1.000
_cell.length_c   1.000
_cell.angle_alpha   90.00
_cell.angle_beta   90.00
_cell.angle_gamma   90.00
#
_symmetry.space_group_name_H-M   'P 1'
#
loop_
_entity.id
_entity.type
_entity.pdbx_description
1 polymer ?
#
loop_
_entity_poly.entity_id
_entity_poly.type
_entity_poly.pdbx_seq_one_letter_code
_entity_poly.pdbx_strand_id
1 'polypeptide(L)'
;MFPLLLGFWEAFSLIVLILVFFGLYNKLSSGFINSPFLALIVTVIVVFIVVIPYEWFRYTLFAVLFLWGAFGEVKPWEWGK
;
A
#
# COMPACT_ATOMS: atom_id res chain seq x y z
N MET A 1 -6.25 13.71 -26.15
CA MET A 1 -6.20 12.37 -25.50
C MET A 1 -5.05 12.25 -24.49
N PHE A 2 -3.84 12.73 -24.82
CA PHE A 2 -2.68 12.72 -23.91
C PHE A 2 -2.86 13.39 -22.52
N PRO A 3 -3.47 14.59 -22.39
CA PRO A 3 -3.58 15.26 -21.08
C PRO A 3 -4.55 14.56 -20.12
N LEU A 4 -5.52 13.82 -20.66
CA LEU A 4 -6.53 13.11 -19.87
C LEU A 4 -5.93 11.83 -19.23
N LEU A 5 -5.07 11.11 -19.98
CA LEU A 5 -4.32 9.97 -19.46
C LEU A 5 -3.29 10.37 -18.40
N LEU A 6 -2.63 11.52 -18.59
CA LEU A 6 -1.66 12.06 -17.63
C LEU A 6 -2.34 12.46 -16.31
N GLY A 7 -3.45 13.20 -16.37
CA GLY A 7 -4.23 13.55 -15.18
C GLY A 7 -4.83 12.33 -14.47
N PHE A 8 -5.25 11.31 -15.23
CA PHE A 8 -5.69 10.04 -14.65
C PHE A 8 -4.54 9.33 -13.92
N TRP A 9 -3.35 9.27 -14.50
CA TRP A 9 -2.20 8.59 -13.91
C TRP A 9 -1.71 9.26 -12.62
N GLU A 10 -1.68 10.59 -12.60
CA GLU A 10 -1.34 11.36 -11.39
C GLU A 10 -2.36 11.13 -10.26
N ALA A 11 -3.66 11.19 -10.57
CA ALA A 11 -4.71 10.92 -9.60
C ALA A 11 -4.66 9.46 -9.08
N PHE A 12 -4.45 8.50 -9.98
CA PHE A 12 -4.30 7.09 -9.63
C PHE A 12 -3.08 6.86 -8.73
N SER A 13 -1.94 7.47 -9.06
CA SER A 13 -0.71 7.39 -8.27
C SER A 13 -0.89 7.91 -6.84
N LEU A 14 -1.66 8.99 -6.67
CA LEU A 14 -2.00 9.53 -5.35
C LEU A 14 -2.90 8.58 -4.56
N ILE A 15 -3.91 7.99 -5.20
CA ILE A 15 -4.77 6.97 -4.58
C ILE A 15 -3.94 5.76 -4.13
N VAL A 16 -3.04 5.29 -5.01
CA VAL A 16 -2.12 4.18 -4.72
C VAL A 16 -1.24 4.51 -3.51
N LEU A 17 -0.69 5.71 -3.44
CA LEU A 17 0.13 6.15 -2.31
C LEU A 17 -0.65 6.12 -0.98
N ILE A 18 -1.90 6.61 -0.99
CA ILE A 18 -2.78 6.60 0.18
C ILE A 18 -3.05 5.16 0.63
N LEU A 19 -3.40 4.28 -0.30
CA LEU A 19 -3.67 2.87 0.00
C LEU A 19 -2.43 2.14 0.53
N VAL A 20 -1.26 2.41 -0.05
CA VAL A 20 0.02 1.87 0.43
C VAL A 20 0.32 2.36 1.85
N PHE A 21 0.09 3.65 2.13
CA PHE A 21 0.27 4.22 3.47
C PHE A 21 -0.59 3.50 4.50
N PHE A 22 -1.89 3.38 4.26
CA PHE A 22 -2.80 2.71 5.20
C PHE A 22 -2.52 1.22 5.31
N GLY A 23 -2.18 0.56 4.20
CA GLY A 23 -1.80 -0.86 4.21
C GLY A 23 -0.54 -1.12 5.02
N LEU A 24 0.50 -0.31 4.85
CA LEU A 24 1.73 -0.37 5.66
C LEU A 24 1.45 -0.09 7.14
N TYR A 25 0.69 0.96 7.44
CA TYR A 25 0.33 1.31 8.81
C TYR A 25 -0.38 0.14 9.50
N ASN A 26 -1.44 -0.40 8.87
CA ASN A 26 -2.20 -1.49 9.43
C ASN A 26 -1.33 -2.74 9.65
N LYS A 27 -0.40 -3.02 8.73
CA LYS A 27 0.54 -4.12 8.87
C LYS A 27 1.52 -3.93 10.02
N LEU A 28 2.09 -2.73 10.15
CA LEU A 28 3.03 -2.42 11.20
C LEU A 28 2.34 -2.41 12.57
N SER A 29 1.15 -1.83 12.69
CA SER A 29 0.40 -1.74 13.94
C SER A 29 -0.17 -3.09 14.40
N SER A 30 -0.54 -3.99 13.48
CA SER A 30 -1.14 -5.28 13.84
C SER A 30 -0.12 -6.38 14.16
N GLY A 31 1.09 -6.30 13.62
CA GLY A 31 2.05 -7.42 13.70
C GLY A 31 3.45 -7.09 14.21
N PHE A 32 3.90 -5.83 14.12
CA PHE A 32 5.31 -5.49 14.39
C PHE A 32 5.50 -4.50 15.53
N ILE A 33 4.59 -3.55 15.70
CA ILE A 33 4.73 -2.44 16.65
C ILE A 33 3.46 -2.35 17.50
N ASN A 34 3.57 -2.70 18.78
CA ASN A 34 2.46 -2.68 19.73
C ASN A 34 1.93 -1.25 20.04
N SER A 35 2.74 -0.21 19.78
CA SER A 35 2.35 1.17 19.98
C SER A 35 1.82 1.79 18.68
N PRO A 36 0.54 2.19 18.61
CA PRO A 36 -0.05 2.78 17.40
C PRO A 36 0.68 4.04 16.96
N PHE A 37 1.14 4.85 17.92
CA PHE A 37 1.86 6.09 17.63
C PHE A 37 3.24 5.83 17.01
N LEU A 38 3.98 4.85 17.53
CA LEU A 38 5.26 4.44 16.93
C LEU A 38 5.06 3.83 15.55
N ALA A 39 4.00 3.03 15.35
CA ALA A 39 3.67 2.47 14.05
C ALA A 39 3.38 3.56 13.00
N LEU A 40 2.66 4.62 13.39
CA LEU A 40 2.40 5.78 12.54
C LEU A 40 3.71 6.46 12.14
N ILE A 41 4.58 6.76 13.10
CA ILE A 41 5.88 7.41 12.84
C ILE A 41 6.72 6.59 11.87
N VAL A 42 6.87 5.29 12.13
CA VAL A 42 7.64 4.40 11.25
C VAL A 42 7.03 4.34 9.86
N THR A 43 5.70 4.28 9.74
CA THR A 43 5.02 4.30 8.44
C THR A 43 5.32 5.58 7.67
N VAL A 44 5.23 6.74 8.32
CA VAL A 44 5.56 8.04 7.71
C VAL A 44 7.00 8.05 7.22
N ILE A 45 7.95 7.60 8.06
CA ILE A 45 9.37 7.53 7.71
C ILE A 45 9.59 6.64 6.47
N VAL A 46 9.02 5.43 6.46
CA VAL A 46 9.14 4.49 5.33
C VAL A 46 8.53 5.07 4.07
N VAL A 47 7.36 5.70 4.17
CA VAL A 47 6.68 6.30 3.02
C VAL A 47 7.50 7.45 2.43
N PHE A 48 8.04 8.34 3.27
CA PHE A 48 8.87 9.46 2.81
C PHE A 48 10.22 9.04 2.24
N ILE A 49 10.89 8.06 2.85
CA ILE A 49 12.24 7.65 2.45
C ILE A 49 12.22 6.67 1.27
N VAL A 50 11.20 5.82 1.17
CA VAL A 50 11.19 4.71 0.22
C VAL A 50 10.04 4.80 -0.78
N VAL A 51 8.82 5.11 -0.33
CA VAL A 51 7.65 5.00 -1.23
C VAL A 51 7.51 6.21 -2.17
N ILE A 52 7.74 7.43 -1.67
CA ILE A 52 7.67 8.66 -2.46
C ILE A 52 8.80 8.75 -3.52
N PRO A 53 10.09 8.55 -3.17
CA PRO A 53 11.17 8.75 -4.15
C PRO A 53 11.28 7.63 -5.18
N TYR A 54 10.77 6.43 -4.89
CA TYR A 54 10.89 5.26 -5.78
C TYR A 54 9.52 4.84 -6.31
N GLU A 55 9.11 5.38 -7.46
CA GLU A 55 7.79 5.12 -8.04
C GLU A 55 7.51 3.64 -8.30
N TRP A 56 8.51 2.89 -8.77
CA TRP A 56 8.40 1.44 -9.01
C TRP A 56 8.11 0.68 -7.71
N PHE A 57 8.67 1.14 -6.59
CA PHE A 57 8.50 0.52 -5.29
C PHE A 57 7.07 0.75 -4.77
N ARG A 58 6.53 1.96 -4.95
CA ARG A 58 5.12 2.28 -4.65
C ARG A 58 4.15 1.34 -5.34
N TYR A 59 4.29 1.13 -6.65
CA TYR A 59 3.40 0.23 -7.39
C TYR A 59 3.58 -1.23 -7.01
N THR A 60 4.82 -1.65 -6.72
CA THR A 60 5.11 -3.02 -6.24
C THR A 60 4.50 -3.27 -4.87
N LEU A 61 4.70 -2.34 -3.92
CA LEU A 61 4.08 -2.40 -2.59
C LEU A 61 2.56 -2.43 -2.67
N PHE A 62 1.98 -1.61 -3.54
CA PHE A 62 0.54 -1.62 -3.79
C PHE A 62 0.06 -2.97 -4.27
N ALA A 63 0.72 -3.56 -5.28
CA ALA A 63 0.35 -4.88 -5.77
C ALA A 63 0.47 -5.94 -4.66
N VAL A 64 1.54 -5.92 -3.87
CA VAL A 64 1.74 -6.86 -2.75
C VAL A 64 0.65 -6.69 -1.69
N LEU A 65 0.37 -5.46 -1.24
CA LEU A 65 -0.64 -5.18 -0.23
C LEU A 65 -2.06 -5.50 -0.72
N PHE A 66 -2.34 -5.19 -1.99
CA PHE A 66 -3.61 -5.48 -2.63
C PHE A 66 -3.83 -6.99 -2.76
N LEU A 67 -2.87 -7.73 -3.31
CA LEU A 67 -2.95 -9.18 -3.41
C LEU A 67 -3.03 -9.81 -2.01
N TRP A 68 -2.28 -9.30 -1.04
CA TRP A 68 -2.34 -9.79 0.33
C TRP A 68 -3.73 -9.57 0.97
N GLY A 69 -4.35 -8.41 0.77
CA GLY A 69 -5.72 -8.15 1.22
C GLY A 69 -6.74 -9.02 0.48
N ALA A 70 -6.66 -9.07 -0.85
CA ALA A 70 -7.57 -9.83 -1.70
C ALA A 70 -7.51 -11.33 -1.40
N PHE A 71 -6.31 -11.92 -1.31
CA PHE A 71 -6.12 -13.32 -0.97
C PHE A 71 -6.32 -13.64 0.51
N GLY A 72 -6.23 -12.64 1.39
CA GLY A 72 -6.55 -12.81 2.80
C GLY A 72 -8.04 -13.06 3.04
N GLU A 73 -8.91 -12.32 2.34
CA GLU A 73 -10.37 -12.46 2.45
C GLU A 73 -10.95 -13.49 1.50
N VAL A 74 -10.55 -13.42 0.23
CA VAL A 74 -10.89 -14.42 -0.78
C VAL A 74 -9.81 -15.47 -0.65
N LYS A 75 -10.09 -16.57 0.05
CA LYS A 75 -9.15 -17.69 0.22
C LYS A 75 -9.38 -18.75 -0.86
N PRO A 76 -8.91 -18.58 -2.11
CA PRO A 76 -9.22 -19.49 -3.21
C PRO A 76 -8.72 -20.91 -2.96
N TRP A 77 -7.73 -21.10 -2.08
CA TRP A 77 -7.26 -22.43 -1.66
C TRP A 77 -8.26 -23.20 -0.77
N GLU A 78 -9.29 -22.53 -0.23
CA GLU A 78 -10.40 -23.17 0.48
C GLU A 78 -11.54 -23.57 -0.47
N TRP A 79 -11.53 -23.13 -1.73
CA TRP A 79 -12.65 -23.34 -2.68
C TRP A 79 -12.64 -24.71 -3.37
N GLY A 80 -11.54 -25.45 -3.24
CA GLY A 80 -11.39 -26.81 -3.75
C GLY A 80 -11.45 -27.90 -2.67
N LYS A 81 -11.85 -27.55 -1.44
CA LYS A 81 -12.20 -28.49 -0.37
C LYS A 81 -13.71 -28.53 -0.21
#